data_AF-A0A3D0HR34-F1
#
_entry.id   AF-A0A3D0HR34-F1
#
_cell.length_a   1.000
_cell.length_b   1.000
_cell.length_c   1.000
_cell.angle_alpha   90.00
_cell.angle_beta   90.00
_cell.angle_gamma   90.00
#
_symmetry.space_group_name_H-M   'P 1'
#
loop_
_entity.id
_entity.type
_entity.pdbx_description
1 polymer ?
#
loop_
_entity_poly.entity_id
_entity_poly.type
_entity_poly.pdbx_seq_one_letter_code
_entity_poly.pdbx_strand_id
1 'polypeptide(L)'
;MTCTEAIYSEQVLDYIVSSYIREETLLERYQPTCYSRISSGGTIVYREESRIDSQTINQFGYGTVPHVYGLMGYEALEAAGVMQIRRQPYLDLYGQGVIVGIVDTGIDFTHEAFLNADGTTRIHSIWDQTIREGEPSQFDYGRVFSESEINAALKQEQPSSYLPTRDEIGHGTFLAGVAAGNQIPGRE
;
A
#
# COMPACT_ATOMS: atom_id res chain seq x y z
N MET A 1 -6.93 -11.61 22.77
CA MET A 1 -6.41 -11.41 21.41
C MET A 1 -5.62 -10.12 21.41
N THR A 2 -4.38 -10.13 20.92
CA THR A 2 -3.57 -8.91 20.70
C THR A 2 -4.08 -8.15 19.47
N CYS A 3 -3.66 -6.89 19.28
CA CYS A 3 -4.05 -6.12 18.09
C CYS A 3 -3.61 -6.81 16.79
N THR A 4 -2.37 -7.28 16.75
CA THR A 4 -1.82 -8.01 15.59
C THR A 4 -2.58 -9.31 15.32
N GLU A 5 -2.94 -10.07 16.38
CA GLU A 5 -3.77 -11.27 16.21
C GLU A 5 -5.15 -10.94 15.64
N ALA A 6 -5.75 -9.82 16.06
CA ALA A 6 -7.07 -9.40 15.59
C ALA A 6 -7.05 -9.03 14.10
N ILE A 7 -6.04 -8.28 13.64
CA ILE A 7 -5.89 -7.86 12.24
C ILE A 7 -5.84 -9.04 11.27
N TYR A 8 -5.23 -10.15 11.67
CA TYR A 8 -5.06 -11.33 10.82
C TYR A 8 -6.09 -12.44 11.08
N SER A 9 -7.10 -12.19 11.92
CA SER A 9 -8.09 -13.18 12.31
C SER A 9 -9.30 -13.15 11.39
N GLU A 10 -9.67 -14.31 10.85
CA GLU A 10 -10.94 -14.52 10.11
C GLU A 10 -12.20 -14.39 11.00
N GLN A 11 -12.02 -14.22 12.32
CA GLN A 11 -13.11 -14.03 13.28
C GLN A 11 -13.31 -12.56 13.67
N VAL A 12 -12.52 -11.67 13.07
CA VAL A 12 -12.54 -10.23 13.34
C VAL A 12 -12.99 -9.51 12.08
N LEU A 13 -13.89 -8.56 12.26
CA LEU A 13 -14.36 -7.67 11.20
C LEU A 13 -13.88 -6.25 11.44
N ASP A 14 -13.61 -5.57 10.33
CA ASP A 14 -13.09 -4.22 10.30
C ASP A 14 -14.22 -3.22 10.09
N TYR A 15 -14.16 -2.11 10.82
CA TYR A 15 -15.04 -0.95 10.62
C TYR A 15 -14.21 0.31 10.51
N ILE A 16 -14.47 1.11 9.47
CA ILE A 16 -13.83 2.41 9.27
C ILE A 16 -14.78 3.48 9.81
N VAL A 17 -14.35 4.17 10.86
CA VAL A 17 -15.15 5.20 11.53
C VAL A 17 -14.46 6.56 11.43
N SER A 18 -15.25 7.63 11.56
CA SER A 18 -14.74 9.00 11.48
C SER A 18 -13.65 9.27 12.52
N SER A 19 -12.63 10.04 12.13
CA SER A 19 -11.53 10.44 13.00
C SER A 19 -11.96 11.30 14.19
N TYR A 20 -13.13 11.94 14.11
CA TYR A 20 -13.70 12.76 15.19
C TYR A 20 -14.43 11.96 16.27
N ILE A 21 -14.58 10.65 16.12
CA ILE A 21 -15.19 9.83 17.15
C ILE A 21 -14.34 9.88 18.42
N ARG A 22 -15.00 10.25 19.52
CA ARG A 22 -14.39 10.22 20.85
C ARG A 22 -14.10 8.78 21.26
N GLU A 23 -13.00 8.59 21.99
CA GLU A 23 -12.58 7.27 22.42
C GLU A 23 -13.65 6.58 23.28
N GLU A 24 -14.32 7.32 24.18
CA GLU A 24 -15.36 6.73 25.02
C GLU A 24 -16.54 6.21 24.18
N THR A 25 -16.96 6.98 23.17
CA THR A 25 -18.00 6.57 22.23
C THR A 25 -17.59 5.39 21.38
N LEU A 26 -16.32 5.33 20.97
CA LEU A 26 -15.77 4.21 20.21
C LEU A 26 -15.82 2.92 21.03
N LEU A 27 -15.33 2.96 22.28
CA LEU A 27 -15.31 1.80 23.18
C LEU A 27 -16.71 1.34 23.56
N GLU A 28 -17.63 2.26 23.85
CA GLU A 28 -19.00 1.93 24.24
C GLU A 28 -19.80 1.36 23.06
N ARG A 29 -19.73 1.98 21.89
CA ARG A 29 -20.55 1.62 20.73
C ARG A 29 -20.04 0.39 20.01
N TYR A 30 -18.73 0.34 19.74
CA TYR A 30 -18.15 -0.70 18.90
C TYR A 30 -17.59 -1.86 19.70
N GLN A 31 -17.24 -1.66 20.98
CA GLN A 31 -16.64 -2.69 21.84
C GLN A 31 -15.50 -3.43 21.13
N PRO A 32 -14.49 -2.70 20.60
CA PRO A 32 -13.43 -3.29 19.81
C PRO A 32 -12.56 -4.24 20.63
N THR A 33 -12.04 -5.26 19.97
CA THR A 33 -10.86 -6.00 20.44
C THR A 33 -9.64 -5.08 20.42
N CYS A 34 -9.50 -4.28 19.36
CA CYS A 34 -8.54 -3.20 19.25
C CYS A 34 -8.96 -2.16 18.19
N TYR A 35 -8.25 -1.03 18.14
CA TYR A 35 -8.49 -0.02 17.12
C TYR A 35 -7.18 0.68 16.74
N SER A 36 -7.08 1.16 15.51
CA SER A 36 -5.93 1.91 14.99
C SER A 36 -6.37 3.25 14.42
N ARG A 37 -5.71 4.34 14.83
CA ARG A 37 -6.01 5.69 14.34
C ARG A 37 -5.16 6.01 13.12
N ILE A 38 -5.80 6.28 11.99
CA ILE A 38 -5.13 6.72 10.76
C ILE A 38 -5.18 8.25 10.71
N SER A 39 -4.31 8.93 11.45
CA SER A 39 -4.16 10.40 11.40
C SER A 39 -5.53 11.13 11.34
N SER A 40 -5.78 11.96 10.31
CA SER A 40 -7.06 12.60 10.03
C SER A 40 -8.06 11.72 9.25
N GLY A 41 -7.60 10.60 8.67
CA GLY A 41 -8.33 9.74 7.75
C GLY A 41 -9.37 8.81 8.38
N GLY A 42 -9.33 8.61 9.69
CA GLY A 42 -10.33 7.80 10.41
C GLY A 42 -9.72 6.93 11.50
N THR A 43 -10.56 6.10 12.10
CA THR A 43 -10.13 5.03 12.99
C THR A 43 -10.61 3.70 12.41
N ILE A 44 -9.71 2.73 12.30
CA ILE A 44 -10.07 1.33 12.02
C ILE A 44 -10.39 0.66 13.34
N VAL A 45 -11.54 0.02 13.42
CA VAL A 45 -12.03 -0.72 14.59
C VAL A 45 -12.03 -2.19 14.22
N TYR A 46 -11.37 -3.00 15.03
CA TYR A 46 -11.30 -4.45 14.90
C TYR A 46 -12.20 -5.06 15.98
N ARG A 47 -13.26 -5.75 15.56
CA ARG A 47 -14.25 -6.34 16.46
C ARG A 47 -14.44 -7.81 16.13
N GLU A 48 -14.39 -8.67 17.15
CA GLU A 48 -14.76 -10.08 16.99
C GLU A 48 -16.25 -10.20 16.62
N GLU A 49 -16.50 -10.69 15.41
CA GLU A 49 -17.84 -10.85 14.86
C GLU A 49 -17.78 -11.83 13.68
N SER A 50 -18.78 -12.70 13.55
CA SER A 50 -18.74 -13.76 12.53
C SER A 50 -19.19 -13.30 11.14
N ARG A 51 -20.01 -12.25 11.06
CA ARG A 51 -20.51 -11.69 9.80
C ARG A 51 -21.16 -10.32 10.04
N ILE A 52 -21.21 -9.51 9.00
CA ILE A 52 -22.02 -8.30 8.96
C ILE A 52 -23.45 -8.69 8.57
N ASP A 53 -24.42 -8.40 9.44
CA ASP A 53 -25.84 -8.62 9.16
C ASP A 53 -26.67 -7.33 9.27
N SER A 54 -28.00 -7.46 9.08
CA SER A 54 -28.90 -6.30 9.14
C SER A 54 -28.89 -5.59 10.49
N GLN A 55 -28.62 -6.29 11.60
CA GLN A 55 -28.51 -5.66 12.92
C GLN A 55 -27.24 -4.83 13.00
N THR A 56 -26.12 -5.39 12.58
CA THR A 56 -24.82 -4.70 12.49
C THR A 56 -24.94 -3.43 11.62
N ILE A 57 -25.57 -3.54 10.45
CA ILE A 57 -25.78 -2.40 9.53
C ILE A 57 -26.70 -1.34 10.15
N ASN A 58 -27.78 -1.74 10.83
CA ASN A 58 -28.65 -0.79 11.52
C ASN A 58 -27.95 -0.09 12.70
N GLN A 59 -27.04 -0.79 13.38
CA GLN A 59 -26.32 -0.26 14.54
C GLN A 59 -25.17 0.67 14.14
N PHE A 60 -24.36 0.31 13.14
CA PHE A 60 -23.14 1.04 12.78
C PHE A 60 -23.28 1.86 11.50
N GLY A 61 -24.22 1.51 10.64
CA GLY A 61 -24.41 2.10 9.33
C GLY A 61 -23.57 1.41 8.27
N TYR A 62 -24.11 1.28 7.06
CA TYR A 62 -23.39 0.66 5.94
C TYR A 62 -22.07 1.37 5.59
N GLY A 63 -22.02 2.69 5.78
CA GLY A 63 -20.84 3.50 5.46
C GLY A 63 -19.59 3.19 6.28
N THR A 64 -19.70 2.45 7.39
CA THR A 64 -18.53 2.02 8.18
C THR A 64 -17.93 0.71 7.69
N VAL A 65 -18.60 0.00 6.79
CA VAL A 65 -18.14 -1.29 6.26
C VAL A 65 -17.11 -1.04 5.16
N PRO A 66 -15.88 -1.61 5.27
CA PRO A 66 -14.88 -1.52 4.21
C PRO A 66 -15.38 -2.13 2.90
N HIS A 67 -14.98 -1.53 1.79
CA HIS A 67 -15.30 -2.05 0.46
C HIS A 67 -14.12 -2.87 -0.05
N VAL A 68 -14.43 -3.98 -0.73
CA VAL A 68 -13.42 -4.81 -1.39
C VAL A 68 -13.09 -4.18 -2.74
N TYR A 69 -11.81 -3.91 -2.97
CA TYR A 69 -11.28 -3.41 -4.23
C TYR A 69 -10.65 -4.55 -5.03
N GLY A 70 -10.68 -4.43 -6.36
CA GLY A 70 -10.04 -5.38 -7.28
C GLY A 70 -9.18 -4.64 -8.30
N LEU A 71 -8.33 -5.39 -8.99
CA LEU A 71 -7.46 -4.84 -10.02
C LEU A 71 -8.28 -4.31 -11.20
N MET A 72 -7.88 -3.15 -11.72
CA MET A 72 -8.43 -2.61 -12.95
C MET A 72 -7.63 -3.16 -14.14
N GLY A 73 -8.31 -3.49 -15.24
CA GLY A 73 -7.63 -4.08 -16.42
C GLY A 73 -6.63 -3.12 -17.08
N TYR A 74 -5.57 -3.69 -17.65
CA TYR A 74 -4.47 -2.96 -18.31
C TYR A 74 -4.91 -2.22 -19.58
N GLU A 75 -5.94 -2.72 -20.30
CA GLU A 75 -6.29 -2.21 -21.63
C GLU A 75 -6.80 -0.76 -21.62
N ALA A 76 -7.43 -0.33 -20.52
CA ALA A 76 -7.99 1.02 -20.41
C ALA A 76 -6.92 2.11 -20.26
N LEU A 77 -5.75 1.78 -19.66
CA LEU A 77 -4.68 2.75 -19.42
C LEU A 77 -3.81 2.99 -20.66
N GLU A 78 -3.49 1.94 -21.43
CA GLU A 78 -2.82 2.10 -22.73
C GLU A 78 -3.66 2.95 -23.71
N ALA A 79 -4.98 2.71 -23.75
CA ALA A 79 -5.89 3.42 -24.63
C ALA A 79 -6.03 4.92 -24.30
N ALA A 80 -5.77 5.33 -23.06
CA ALA A 80 -5.91 6.72 -22.62
C ALA A 80 -4.81 7.67 -23.17
N GLY A 81 -3.77 7.13 -23.84
CA GLY A 81 -2.79 7.95 -24.56
C GLY A 81 -1.91 8.84 -23.68
N VAL A 82 -1.83 8.57 -22.38
CA VAL A 82 -1.05 9.38 -21.40
C VAL A 82 0.44 9.46 -21.77
N MET A 83 0.96 8.43 -22.46
CA MET A 83 2.33 8.41 -23.01
C MET A 83 2.60 9.52 -24.05
N GLN A 84 1.57 10.11 -24.67
CA GLN A 84 1.71 11.18 -25.67
C GLN A 84 2.00 12.55 -25.03
N ILE A 85 1.73 12.76 -23.74
CA ILE A 85 1.89 14.06 -23.06
C ILE A 85 3.33 14.28 -22.55
N ARG A 86 4.16 13.23 -22.44
CA ARG A 86 5.57 13.32 -22.02
C ARG A 86 6.53 13.95 -23.06
N ARG A 87 6.06 14.36 -24.24
CA ARG A 87 6.89 14.90 -25.34
C ARG A 87 6.67 16.40 -25.60
N GLN A 88 6.64 17.23 -24.56
CA GLN A 88 6.79 18.67 -24.73
C GLN A 88 8.23 19.10 -24.37
N PRO A 89 9.11 19.33 -25.36
CA PRO A 89 10.54 19.55 -25.15
C PRO A 89 10.90 20.87 -24.44
N TYR A 90 9.92 21.68 -24.04
CA TYR A 90 10.10 23.01 -23.43
C TYR A 90 9.74 23.08 -21.94
N LEU A 91 9.26 21.98 -21.36
CA LEU A 91 8.94 21.89 -19.95
C LEU A 91 9.83 20.79 -19.36
N ASP A 92 10.87 21.17 -18.63
CA ASP A 92 11.75 20.25 -17.85
C ASP A 92 11.00 19.63 -16.64
N LEU A 93 9.77 19.16 -16.85
CA LEU A 93 8.87 18.63 -15.83
C LEU A 93 8.99 17.10 -15.79
N TYR A 94 10.16 16.61 -15.40
CA TYR A 94 10.41 15.17 -15.20
C TYR A 94 9.95 14.64 -13.84
N GLY A 95 9.32 15.48 -13.01
CA GLY A 95 8.86 15.11 -11.67
C GLY A 95 9.95 15.06 -10.60
N GLN A 96 11.11 15.69 -10.84
CA GLN A 96 12.19 15.74 -9.86
C GLN A 96 11.72 16.39 -8.54
N GLY A 97 11.96 15.70 -7.41
CA GLY A 97 11.53 16.16 -6.09
C GLY A 97 10.06 15.84 -5.73
N VAL A 98 9.34 15.15 -6.60
CA VAL A 98 7.96 14.69 -6.35
C VAL A 98 7.98 13.23 -5.88
N ILE A 99 7.25 12.94 -4.80
CA ILE A 99 6.98 11.57 -4.35
C ILE A 99 5.65 11.12 -4.93
N VAL A 100 5.64 9.95 -5.57
CA VAL A 100 4.43 9.27 -6.04
C VAL A 100 4.17 8.06 -5.14
N GLY A 101 3.03 8.06 -4.45
CA GLY A 101 2.57 6.92 -3.66
C GLY A 101 1.70 5.98 -4.50
N ILE A 102 1.98 4.68 -4.42
CA ILE A 102 1.25 3.64 -5.15
C ILE A 102 0.77 2.62 -4.14
N VAL A 103 -0.54 2.35 -4.12
CA VAL A 103 -1.17 1.31 -3.29
C VAL A 103 -1.70 0.26 -4.23
N ASP A 104 -0.97 -0.85 -4.34
CA ASP A 104 -1.24 -1.89 -5.33
C ASP A 104 -0.62 -3.24 -4.89
N THR A 105 -0.40 -4.17 -5.81
CA THR A 105 0.05 -5.55 -5.54
C THR A 105 1.52 -5.69 -5.13
N GLY A 106 2.25 -4.58 -5.04
CA GLY A 106 3.66 -4.53 -4.71
C GLY A 106 4.48 -3.85 -5.79
N ILE A 107 5.80 -4.05 -5.72
CA ILE A 107 6.73 -3.58 -6.76
C ILE A 107 7.93 -4.54 -6.89
N ASP A 108 8.36 -4.83 -8.11
CA ASP A 108 9.68 -5.40 -8.35
C ASP A 108 10.75 -4.32 -8.22
N PHE A 109 11.32 -4.19 -7.01
CA PHE A 109 12.36 -3.20 -6.72
C PHE A 109 13.69 -3.45 -7.44
N THR A 110 13.87 -4.62 -8.07
CA THR A 110 15.09 -4.98 -8.81
C THR A 110 15.03 -4.56 -10.28
N HIS A 111 13.86 -4.15 -10.76
CA HIS A 111 13.67 -3.78 -12.16
C HIS A 111 14.45 -2.50 -12.51
N GLU A 112 15.17 -2.53 -13.64
CA GLU A 112 15.99 -1.41 -14.16
C GLU A 112 15.25 -0.06 -14.29
N ALA A 113 13.92 -0.07 -14.46
CA ALA A 113 13.10 1.14 -14.53
C ALA A 113 13.09 1.92 -13.19
N PHE A 114 13.41 1.26 -12.08
CA PHE A 114 13.39 1.83 -10.74
C PHE A 114 14.79 2.04 -10.16
N LEU A 115 15.82 1.91 -10.98
CA LEU A 115 17.22 2.14 -10.60
C LEU A 115 17.74 3.46 -11.18
N ASN A 116 18.48 4.20 -10.37
CA ASN A 116 19.30 5.32 -10.80
C ASN A 116 20.48 4.85 -11.65
N ALA A 117 21.13 5.79 -12.34
CA ALA A 117 22.29 5.51 -13.19
C ALA A 117 23.49 4.95 -12.41
N ASP A 118 23.57 5.18 -11.09
CA ASP A 118 24.60 4.63 -10.20
C ASP A 118 24.22 3.26 -9.59
N GLY A 119 23.06 2.71 -9.97
CA GLY A 119 22.54 1.43 -9.48
C GLY A 119 21.79 1.52 -8.14
N THR A 120 21.64 2.71 -7.56
CA THR A 120 20.77 2.88 -6.37
C THR A 120 19.29 2.88 -6.75
N THR A 121 18.40 2.59 -5.80
CA THR A 121 16.96 2.65 -6.04
C THR A 121 16.44 4.08 -6.12
N ARG A 122 15.37 4.28 -6.88
CA ARG A 122 14.53 5.49 -6.85
C ARG A 122 13.31 5.34 -5.93
N ILE A 123 13.13 4.16 -5.34
CA ILE A 123 12.00 3.85 -4.46
C ILE A 123 12.33 4.38 -3.08
N HIS A 124 11.54 5.37 -2.63
CA HIS A 124 11.76 6.00 -1.33
C HIS A 124 11.45 5.04 -0.16
N SER A 125 10.38 4.26 -0.26
CA SER A 125 10.02 3.25 0.72
C SER A 125 9.04 2.23 0.13
N ILE A 126 9.05 1.02 0.68
CA ILE A 126 8.05 -0.02 0.40
C ILE A 126 7.38 -0.38 1.73
N TRP A 127 6.05 -0.34 1.78
CA TRP A 127 5.29 -0.91 2.88
C TRP A 127 4.60 -2.18 2.40
N ASP A 128 5.13 -3.33 2.81
CA ASP A 128 4.55 -4.62 2.51
C ASP A 128 3.63 -5.05 3.66
N GLN A 129 2.32 -4.99 3.41
CA GLN A 129 1.29 -5.30 4.41
C GLN A 129 1.10 -6.81 4.65
N THR A 130 1.73 -7.67 3.82
CA THR A 130 1.61 -9.13 3.94
C THR A 130 2.63 -9.73 4.91
N ILE A 131 3.73 -9.01 5.15
CA ILE A 131 4.80 -9.44 6.04
C ILE A 131 4.38 -9.26 7.49
N ARG A 132 4.39 -10.36 8.25
CA ARG A 132 4.00 -10.39 9.67
C ARG A 132 5.19 -10.32 10.63
N GLU A 133 6.39 -10.53 10.11
CA GLU A 133 7.62 -10.62 10.90
C GLU A 133 8.41 -9.30 10.86
N GLY A 134 9.15 -9.03 11.93
CA GLY A 134 9.96 -7.83 12.08
C GLY A 134 9.28 -6.77 12.95
N GLU A 135 9.93 -5.62 13.05
CA GLU A 135 9.34 -4.47 13.75
C GLU A 135 8.11 -3.99 12.96
N PRO A 136 6.93 -3.93 13.61
CA PRO A 136 5.74 -3.43 12.95
C PRO A 136 5.97 -1.99 12.51
N SER A 137 5.27 -1.60 11.44
CA SER A 137 5.24 -0.21 11.01
C SER A 137 4.62 0.69 12.09
N GLN A 138 4.33 1.95 11.77
CA GLN A 138 3.45 2.76 12.63
C GLN A 138 2.06 2.14 12.86
N PHE A 139 1.73 1.07 12.13
CA PHE A 139 0.57 0.21 12.32
C PHE A 139 1.02 -1.17 12.84
N ASP A 140 0.16 -1.85 13.59
CA ASP A 140 0.40 -3.18 14.21
C ASP A 140 0.55 -4.34 13.19
N TYR A 141 0.76 -4.03 11.92
CA TYR A 141 0.89 -4.96 10.81
C TYR A 141 1.75 -4.41 9.67
N GLY A 142 2.22 -5.34 8.82
CA GLY A 142 3.12 -5.05 7.71
C GLY A 142 4.52 -4.62 8.15
N ARG A 143 5.42 -4.59 7.17
CA ARG A 143 6.80 -4.13 7.34
C ARG A 143 7.13 -3.00 6.37
N VAL A 144 7.77 -1.96 6.88
CA VAL A 144 8.28 -0.85 6.07
C VAL A 144 9.75 -1.09 5.78
N PHE A 145 10.12 -1.00 4.50
CA PHE A 145 11.49 -1.01 4.03
C PHE A 145 11.90 0.39 3.62
N SER A 146 13.02 0.85 4.15
CA SER A 146 13.64 2.13 3.81
C SER A 146 14.42 2.04 2.50
N GLU A 147 14.63 3.19 1.85
CA GLU A 147 15.54 3.33 0.70
C GLU A 147 16.94 2.73 0.98
N SER A 148 17.46 2.88 2.20
CA SER A 148 18.74 2.29 2.61
C SER A 148 18.71 0.77 2.64
N GLU A 149 17.63 0.15 3.12
CA GLU A 149 17.47 -1.31 3.12
C GLU A 149 17.35 -1.84 1.70
N ILE A 150 16.59 -1.15 0.85
CA ILE A 150 16.46 -1.51 -0.58
C ILE A 150 17.82 -1.45 -1.27
N ASN A 151 18.57 -0.36 -1.08
CA ASN A 151 19.92 -0.23 -1.61
C ASN A 151 20.91 -1.27 -1.05
N ALA A 152 20.75 -1.69 0.21
CA ALA A 152 21.54 -2.76 0.79
C ALA A 152 21.20 -4.12 0.17
N ALA A 153 19.93 -4.37 -0.13
CA ALA A 153 19.44 -5.56 -0.81
C ALA A 153 19.97 -5.65 -2.25
N LEU A 154 19.93 -4.54 -2.99
CA LEU A 154 20.40 -4.46 -4.39
C LEU A 154 21.90 -4.77 -4.55
N LYS A 155 22.69 -4.70 -3.47
CA LYS A 155 24.12 -5.07 -3.47
C LYS A 155 24.37 -6.56 -3.24
N GLN A 156 23.34 -7.32 -2.87
CA GLN A 156 23.45 -8.76 -2.64
C GLN A 156 23.34 -9.53 -3.96
N GLU A 157 23.91 -10.73 -4.01
CA GLU A 157 23.74 -11.64 -5.16
C GLU A 157 22.28 -12.06 -5.36
N GLN A 158 21.50 -12.11 -4.27
CA GLN A 158 20.08 -12.44 -4.26
C GLN A 158 19.30 -11.37 -3.48
N PRO A 159 18.97 -10.22 -4.10
CA PRO A 159 18.31 -9.11 -3.41
C PRO A 159 17.01 -9.50 -2.70
N SER A 160 16.16 -10.31 -3.35
CA SER A 160 14.87 -10.75 -2.80
C SER A 160 14.99 -11.69 -1.59
N SER A 161 16.14 -12.31 -1.36
CA SER A 161 16.38 -13.08 -0.13
C SER A 161 16.71 -12.19 1.05
N TYR A 162 17.27 -11.00 0.79
CA TYR A 162 17.59 -10.01 1.82
C TYR A 162 16.40 -9.13 2.16
N LEU A 163 15.63 -8.75 1.14
CA LEU A 163 14.43 -7.94 1.27
C LEU A 163 13.23 -8.75 0.74
N PRO A 164 12.49 -9.45 1.63
CA PRO A 164 11.48 -10.43 1.24
C PRO A 164 10.15 -9.77 0.86
N THR A 165 10.17 -8.82 -0.07
CA THR A 165 8.98 -8.24 -0.71
C THR A 165 9.04 -8.49 -2.20
N ARG A 166 7.89 -8.76 -2.81
CA ARG A 166 7.80 -9.00 -4.25
C ARG A 166 6.40 -8.71 -4.75
N ASP A 167 6.32 -8.16 -5.97
CA ASP A 167 5.06 -8.13 -6.71
C ASP A 167 4.86 -9.46 -7.44
N GLU A 168 4.04 -10.34 -6.86
CA GLU A 168 3.73 -11.64 -7.48
C GLU A 168 2.71 -11.53 -8.62
N ILE A 169 1.97 -10.41 -8.68
CA ILE A 169 0.90 -10.20 -9.66
C ILE A 169 1.38 -9.34 -10.84
N GLY A 170 2.25 -8.36 -10.59
CA GLY A 170 2.85 -7.49 -11.60
C GLY A 170 2.09 -6.18 -11.87
N HIS A 171 0.87 -6.03 -11.33
CA HIS A 171 0.02 -4.85 -11.59
C HIS A 171 0.62 -3.58 -10.97
N GLY A 172 1.09 -3.66 -9.74
CA GLY A 172 1.75 -2.55 -9.06
C GLY A 172 3.06 -2.15 -9.74
N THR A 173 3.87 -3.13 -10.17
CA THR A 173 5.11 -2.90 -10.93
C THR A 173 4.81 -2.19 -12.27
N PHE A 174 3.77 -2.63 -12.98
CA PHE A 174 3.34 -1.98 -14.23
C PHE A 174 2.92 -0.53 -14.00
N LEU A 175 2.02 -0.27 -13.04
CA LEU A 175 1.55 1.10 -12.75
C LEU A 175 2.68 2.01 -12.26
N ALA A 176 3.61 1.47 -11.46
CA ALA A 176 4.81 2.19 -11.04
C ALA A 176 5.70 2.55 -12.24
N GLY A 177 5.85 1.64 -13.21
CA GLY A 177 6.56 1.88 -14.45
C GLY A 177 5.93 3.01 -15.27
N VAL A 178 4.61 2.98 -15.46
CA VAL A 178 3.86 4.02 -16.18
C VAL A 178 3.98 5.38 -15.48
N ALA A 179 3.82 5.42 -14.16
CA ALA A 179 3.81 6.67 -13.41
C ALA A 179 5.22 7.27 -13.25
N ALA A 180 6.21 6.45 -12.87
CA ALA A 180 7.49 6.93 -12.36
C ALA A 180 8.71 6.16 -12.89
N GLY A 181 8.54 5.18 -13.77
CA GLY A 181 9.64 4.40 -14.35
C GLY A 181 10.58 5.23 -15.22
N ASN A 182 11.86 4.89 -15.17
CA ASN A 182 12.89 5.40 -16.07
C ASN A 182 12.66 4.86 -17.49
N GLN A 183 13.07 5.66 -18.47
CA GLN A 183 13.19 5.16 -19.84
C GLN A 183 14.39 4.23 -19.94
N ILE A 184 14.18 3.03 -20.48
CA ILE A 184 15.23 2.03 -20.67
C ILE A 184 15.77 2.19 -22.11
N PRO A 185 17.05 2.55 -22.30
CA PRO A 185 17.60 2.72 -23.64
C PRO A 185 17.50 1.43 -24.47
N GLY A 186 16.99 1.54 -25.70
CA GLY A 186 16.96 0.42 -26.66
C GLY A 186 15.78 -0.55 -26.55
N ARG A 187 14.78 -0.24 -25.72
CA ARG A 187 13.48 -0.93 -25.68
C ARG A 187 12.36 0.08 -25.98
N GLU A 188 11.96 0.16 -27.26
CA GLU A 188 10.72 0.82 -27.71
C GLU A 188 9.66 -0.23 -28.06
#